data_AF-A0A2V5HUD0-F1
#
_entry.id   AF-A0A2V5HUD0-F1
#
_cell.length_a   1.000
_cell.length_b   1.000
_cell.length_c   1.000
_cell.angle_alpha   90.00
_cell.angle_beta   90.00
_cell.angle_gamma   90.00
#
_symmetry.space_group_name_H-M   'P 1'
#
loop_
_entity.id
_entity.type
_entity.pdbx_description
1 polymer ?
#
loop_
_entity_poly.entity_id
_entity_poly.type
_entity_poly.pdbx_seq_one_letter_code
_entity_poly.pdbx_strand_id
1 'polypeptide(L)'
;MPLFDNVTTMSEDCLTLRIDRPARTLSSATLPVMVWIYGGGDSFGQIYDSVYDPTGLVTGTAEKGFPIIYVVVNYRVGVFGLAASPALAASDSLNVGLLGRRLALK
;
A
#
# COMPACT_ATOMS: atom_id res chain seq x y z
N MET A 1 -4.73 -10.20 21.16
CA MET A 1 -3.77 -10.29 20.05
C MET A 1 -4.05 -9.13 19.12
N PRO A 2 -3.24 -8.06 19.04
CA PRO A 2 -3.26 -7.26 17.84
C PRO A 2 -2.15 -7.79 16.95
N LEU A 3 -2.55 -8.55 15.93
CA LEU A 3 -1.71 -8.81 14.77
C LEU A 3 -1.44 -7.50 14.00
N PHE A 4 -2.27 -6.47 14.17
CA PHE A 4 -2.19 -5.22 13.43
C PHE A 4 -2.02 -4.04 14.39
N ASP A 5 -1.29 -3.02 13.94
CA ASP A 5 -1.04 -1.83 14.74
C ASP A 5 -2.32 -1.06 15.05
N ASN A 6 -2.33 -0.37 16.19
CA ASN A 6 -3.42 0.52 16.54
C ASN A 6 -3.36 1.77 15.65
N VAL A 7 -4.41 2.02 14.86
CA VAL A 7 -4.43 3.15 13.92
C VAL A 7 -4.75 4.43 14.69
N THR A 8 -3.74 5.27 14.87
CA THR A 8 -3.86 6.52 15.66
C THR A 8 -4.24 7.73 14.81
N THR A 9 -4.13 7.63 13.48
CA THR A 9 -4.47 8.69 12.52
C THR A 9 -5.21 8.08 11.32
N MET A 10 -6.50 8.41 11.17
CA MET A 10 -7.35 7.98 10.06
C MET A 10 -7.97 9.22 9.40
N SER A 11 -7.99 9.24 8.07
CA SER A 11 -8.58 10.31 7.26
C SER A 11 -9.09 9.73 5.94
N GLU A 12 -10.08 10.37 5.30
CA GLU A 12 -10.45 10.06 3.90
C GLU A 12 -9.40 10.57 2.91
N ASP A 13 -8.59 11.55 3.32
CA ASP A 13 -7.37 11.96 2.62
C ASP A 13 -6.25 10.94 2.90
N CYS A 14 -6.41 9.74 2.35
CA CYS A 14 -5.53 8.60 2.62
C CYS A 14 -4.81 8.04 1.40
N LEU A 15 -5.04 8.56 0.19
CA LEU A 15 -4.46 8.04 -1.05
C LEU A 15 -2.97 8.40 -1.19
N THR A 16 -2.17 7.86 -0.29
CA THR A 16 -0.73 8.03 -0.18
C THR A 16 -0.02 6.70 -0.40
N LEU A 17 1.28 6.78 -0.68
CA LEU A 17 2.15 5.62 -0.74
C LEU A 17 3.42 5.88 0.05
N ARG A 18 4.03 4.80 0.54
CA ARG A 18 5.33 4.82 1.21
C ARG A 18 6.33 4.10 0.32
N ILE A 19 7.51 4.68 0.18
CA ILE A 19 8.62 4.12 -0.60
C ILE A 19 9.79 3.88 0.34
N ASP A 20 10.27 2.65 0.40
CA ASP A 20 11.47 2.26 1.13
C ASP A 20 12.51 1.75 0.12
N ARG A 21 13.74 2.20 0.29
CA ARG A 21 14.86 1.88 -0.60
C ARG A 21 16.16 1.75 0.19
N PRO A 22 17.17 1.02 -0.33
CA PRO A 22 18.47 0.99 0.28
C PRO A 22 19.06 2.39 0.45
N ALA A 23 19.83 2.59 1.51
CA ALA A 23 20.54 3.84 1.72
C ALA A 23 21.46 4.11 0.52
N ARG A 24 21.60 5.38 0.13
CA ARG A 24 22.47 5.84 -0.97
C ARG A 24 22.10 5.31 -2.36
N THR A 25 20.91 4.77 -2.57
CA THR A 25 20.40 4.54 -3.94
C THR A 25 20.45 5.86 -4.72
N LEU A 26 21.05 5.85 -5.91
CA LEU A 26 21.11 7.03 -6.78
C LEU A 26 19.81 7.18 -7.57
N SER A 27 19.45 8.39 -7.98
CA SER A 27 18.29 8.63 -8.84
C SER A 27 18.42 7.99 -10.22
N SER A 28 19.66 7.73 -10.68
CA SER A 28 19.96 7.03 -11.92
C SER A 28 19.96 5.50 -11.80
N ALA A 29 19.82 4.96 -10.59
CA ALA A 29 19.83 3.51 -10.38
C ALA A 29 18.53 2.90 -10.93
N THR A 30 18.66 1.83 -11.72
CA THR A 30 17.51 1.05 -12.22
C THR A 30 17.36 -0.19 -11.35
N LEU A 31 16.47 -0.12 -10.36
CA LEU A 31 16.20 -1.23 -9.43
C LEU A 31 14.82 -1.83 -9.70
N PRO A 32 14.64 -3.15 -9.51
CA PRO A 32 13.31 -3.75 -9.51
C PRO A 32 12.44 -3.13 -8.40
N VAL A 33 11.17 -2.90 -8.73
CA VAL A 33 10.17 -2.34 -7.81
C VAL A 33 9.24 -3.45 -7.35
N MET A 34 9.15 -3.64 -6.04
CA MET A 34 8.20 -4.52 -5.39
C MET A 34 7.06 -3.67 -4.83
N VAL A 35 5.85 -3.83 -5.37
CA VAL A 35 4.66 -3.15 -4.87
C VAL A 35 3.88 -4.08 -3.95
N TRP A 36 3.74 -3.71 -2.69
CA TRP A 36 2.95 -4.41 -1.68
C TRP A 36 1.55 -3.82 -1.57
N ILE A 37 0.56 -4.70 -1.68
CA ILE A 37 -0.85 -4.41 -1.44
C ILE A 37 -1.20 -5.12 -0.14
N TYR A 38 -1.48 -4.36 0.93
CA TYR A 38 -1.73 -4.95 2.24
C TYR A 38 -3.00 -5.80 2.29
N GLY A 39 -3.14 -6.61 3.34
CA GLY A 39 -4.31 -7.48 3.56
C GLY A 39 -5.44 -6.76 4.31
N GLY A 40 -6.18 -7.50 5.15
CA GLY A 40 -7.22 -6.92 6.00
C GLY A 40 -8.66 -7.08 5.46
N GLY A 41 -8.85 -7.98 4.49
CA GLY A 41 -10.19 -8.38 4.01
C GLY A 41 -11.02 -7.20 3.48
N ASP A 42 -10.34 -6.24 2.86
CA ASP A 42 -10.93 -4.99 2.35
C ASP A 42 -11.69 -4.17 3.39
N SER A 43 -11.46 -4.42 4.68
CA SER A 43 -12.18 -3.78 5.79
C SER A 43 -11.30 -2.85 6.61
N PHE A 44 -9.99 -3.14 6.66
CA PHE A 44 -8.99 -2.36 7.39
C PHE A 44 -7.59 -2.55 6.75
N GLY A 45 -6.60 -1.79 7.22
CA GLY A 45 -5.21 -1.87 6.79
C GLY A 45 -4.62 -0.48 6.51
N GLN A 46 -3.29 -0.37 6.57
CA GLN A 46 -2.56 0.87 6.27
C GLN A 46 -1.09 0.61 5.89
N ILE A 47 -0.44 1.59 5.28
CA ILE A 47 0.95 1.52 4.80
C ILE A 47 2.03 1.50 5.90
N TYR A 48 1.71 1.81 7.15
CA TYR A 48 2.65 1.79 8.28
C TYR A 48 2.42 0.63 9.25
N ASP A 49 1.61 -0.36 8.87
CA ASP A 49 1.42 -1.55 9.70
C ASP A 49 2.73 -2.32 9.87
N SER A 50 3.13 -2.55 11.12
CA SER A 50 4.39 -3.21 11.50
C SER A 50 4.54 -4.62 10.93
N VAL A 51 3.42 -5.31 10.63
CA VAL A 51 3.44 -6.61 9.94
C VAL A 51 4.05 -6.52 8.54
N TYR A 52 4.01 -5.35 7.92
CA TYR A 52 4.51 -5.10 6.58
C TYR A 52 5.77 -4.22 6.58
N ASP A 53 6.50 -4.15 7.71
CA ASP A 53 7.77 -3.41 7.78
C ASP A 53 8.79 -4.02 6.79
N PRO A 54 9.26 -3.23 5.80
CA PRO A 54 10.12 -3.75 4.74
C PRO A 54 11.60 -3.72 5.11
N THR A 55 12.00 -3.27 6.30
CA THR A 55 13.40 -3.00 6.67
C THR A 55 14.28 -4.22 6.42
N GLY A 56 13.92 -5.38 6.97
CA GLY A 56 14.71 -6.61 6.79
C GLY A 56 14.77 -7.11 5.34
N LEU A 57 13.71 -6.87 4.56
CA LEU A 57 13.66 -7.24 3.15
C LEU A 57 14.55 -6.31 2.30
N VAL A 58 14.43 -4.99 2.49
CA VAL A 58 15.19 -3.98 1.74
C VAL A 58 16.67 -4.06 2.07
N THR A 59 17.05 -4.23 3.34
CA THR A 59 18.46 -4.40 3.72
C THR A 59 19.01 -5.74 3.23
N GLY A 60 18.30 -6.83 3.49
CA GLY A 60 18.77 -8.18 3.15
C GLY A 60 18.91 -8.43 1.66
N THR A 61 18.04 -7.84 0.82
CA THR A 61 18.16 -7.91 -0.64
C THR A 61 19.35 -7.11 -1.16
N ALA A 62 19.62 -5.93 -0.59
CA ALA A 62 20.78 -5.13 -0.93
C ALA A 62 22.10 -5.81 -0.55
N GLU A 63 22.18 -6.39 0.66
CA GLU A 63 23.36 -7.13 1.14
C GLU A 63 23.71 -8.34 0.27
N LYS A 64 22.70 -8.99 -0.30
CA LYS A 64 22.88 -10.13 -1.20
C LYS A 64 23.11 -9.73 -2.67
N GLY A 65 23.21 -8.43 -2.97
CA GLY A 65 23.54 -7.92 -4.31
C GLY A 65 22.35 -7.82 -5.27
N PHE A 66 21.11 -7.92 -4.77
CA PHE A 66 19.88 -7.75 -5.57
C PHE A 66 18.95 -6.69 -4.95
N PRO A 67 19.41 -5.43 -4.80
CA PRO A 67 18.63 -4.38 -4.15
C PRO A 67 17.30 -4.13 -4.85
N ILE A 68 16.25 -3.91 -4.06
CA ILE A 68 14.89 -3.61 -4.53
C ILE A 68 14.43 -2.23 -4.03
N ILE A 69 13.45 -1.64 -4.70
CA ILE A 69 12.62 -0.57 -4.15
C ILE A 69 11.32 -1.22 -3.66
N TYR A 70 10.98 -1.01 -2.40
CA TYR A 70 9.70 -1.44 -1.85
C TYR A 70 8.72 -0.27 -1.86
N VAL A 71 7.51 -0.51 -2.34
CA VAL A 71 6.43 0.47 -2.37
C VAL A 71 5.21 -0.17 -1.73
N VAL A 72 4.60 0.49 -0.75
CA VAL A 72 3.32 0.06 -0.17
C VAL A 72 2.31 1.19 -0.31
N VAL A 73 1.09 0.85 -0.71
CA VAL A 73 0.09 1.84 -1.19
C VAL A 73 -1.17 1.79 -0.33
N ASN A 74 -1.67 2.95 0.08
CA ASN A 74 -3.00 3.04 0.66
C ASN A 74 -4.05 2.98 -0.43
N TYR A 75 -5.15 2.32 -0.10
CA TYR A 75 -6.36 2.31 -0.89
C TYR A 75 -7.56 2.32 0.05
N ARG A 76 -8.69 2.84 -0.43
CA ARG A 76 -9.92 2.89 0.36
C ARG A 76 -10.41 1.48 0.69
N VAL A 77 -10.82 1.29 1.94
CA VAL A 77 -11.35 0.04 2.51
C VAL A 77 -12.74 0.27 3.11
N GLY A 78 -13.41 -0.81 3.50
CA GLY A 78 -14.73 -0.81 4.10
C GLY A 78 -15.76 -0.09 3.22
N VAL A 79 -16.65 0.66 3.85
CA VAL A 79 -17.68 1.43 3.16
C VAL A 79 -17.10 2.47 2.20
N PHE A 80 -15.91 3.01 2.48
CA PHE A 80 -15.27 4.02 1.63
C PHE A 80 -14.68 3.44 0.33
N GLY A 81 -14.39 2.13 0.32
CA GLY A 81 -13.77 1.44 -0.82
C GLY A 81 -14.71 0.52 -1.59
N LEU A 82 -15.59 -0.17 -0.87
CA LEU A 82 -16.32 -1.35 -1.35
C LEU A 82 -17.84 -1.23 -1.10
N ALA A 83 -18.37 -0.03 -0.79
CA ALA A 83 -19.81 0.16 -0.76
C ALA A 83 -20.45 -0.15 -2.12
N ALA A 84 -21.62 -0.77 -2.08
CA ALA A 84 -22.39 -1.11 -3.25
C ALA A 84 -23.85 -0.66 -3.09
N SER A 85 -24.35 0.12 -4.05
CA SER A 85 -25.74 0.55 -4.12
C SER A 85 -26.13 0.83 -5.57
N PRO A 86 -27.43 0.87 -5.92
CA PRO A 86 -27.87 1.27 -7.26
C PRO A 86 -27.39 2.67 -7.67
N ALA A 87 -27.31 3.61 -6.71
CA ALA A 87 -26.81 4.96 -6.96
C ALA A 87 -25.31 4.95 -7.34
N LEU A 88 -24.50 4.17 -6.63
CA LEU A 88 -23.07 4.02 -6.93
C LEU A 88 -22.84 3.27 -8.24
N ALA A 89 -23.69 2.30 -8.56
CA ALA A 89 -23.66 1.62 -9.85
C ALA A 89 -23.98 2.58 -11.00
N ALA A 90 -24.98 3.44 -10.83
CA ALA A 90 -25.36 4.44 -11.83
C ALA A 90 -24.27 5.51 -12.07
N SER A 91 -23.40 5.76 -11.09
CA SER A 91 -22.29 6.72 -11.18
C SER A 91 -20.92 6.07 -11.43
N ASP A 92 -20.87 4.79 -11.83
CA ASP A 92 -19.62 4.03 -12.04
C ASP A 92 -18.64 4.11 -10.86
N SER A 93 -19.18 4.13 -9.65
CA SER A 93 -18.45 4.32 -8.39
C SER A 93 -18.42 3.05 -7.52
N LEU A 94 -18.56 1.89 -8.16
CA LEU A 94 -18.39 0.59 -7.48
C LEU A 94 -16.90 0.24 -7.40
N ASN A 95 -16.52 -0.50 -6.36
CA ASN A 95 -15.17 -1.04 -6.19
C ASN A 95 -14.04 0.02 -6.25
N VAL A 96 -14.31 1.24 -5.77
CA VAL A 96 -13.34 2.35 -5.80
C VAL A 96 -12.04 2.06 -5.02
N GLY A 97 -12.08 1.12 -4.06
CA GLY A 97 -10.90 0.56 -3.42
C GLY A 97 -10.00 -0.21 -4.39
N LEU A 98 -10.58 -1.05 -5.25
CA LEU A 98 -9.84 -1.78 -6.30
C LEU A 98 -9.31 -0.81 -7.37
N LEU A 99 -10.09 0.20 -7.74
CA LEU A 99 -9.65 1.25 -8.66
C LEU A 99 -8.47 2.05 -8.06
N GLY A 100 -8.48 2.29 -6.75
CA GLY A 100 -7.36 2.89 -6.04
C GLY A 100 -6.07 2.07 -6.17
N ARG A 101 -6.15 0.74 -5.99
CA ARG A 101 -5.00 -0.17 -6.21
C ARG A 101 -4.47 -0.08 -7.63
N ARG A 102 -5.38 -0.12 -8.61
CA ARG A 102 -5.01 -0.01 -10.03
C ARG A 102 -4.35 1.33 -10.34
N LEU A 103 -4.85 2.42 -9.77
CA LEU A 103 -4.28 3.77 -9.96
C LEU A 103 -2.83 3.82 -9.47
N ALA A 104 -2.53 3.21 -8.33
CA ALA A 104 -1.17 3.21 -7.78
C ALA A 104 -0.16 2.36 -8.61
N LEU A 105 -0.65 1.52 -9.54
CA LEU A 105 0.18 0.67 -10.41
C LEU A 105 0.38 1.25 -11.82
N LYS A 106 -0.23 2.39 -12.14
CA LYS A 106 -0.06 3.08 -13.43
C LYS A 106 1.13 4.01 -13.39
#